data_AF-A0A922Z6R4-F1
#
_entry.id   AF-A0A922Z6R4-F1
#
_cell.length_a   1.000
_cell.length_b   1.000
_cell.length_c   1.000
_cell.angle_alpha   90.00
_cell.angle_beta   90.00
_cell.angle_gamma   90.00
#
_symmetry.space_group_name_H-M   'P 1'
#
loop_
_entity.id
_entity.type
_entity.pdbx_description
1 polymer ?
#
loop_
_entity_poly.entity_id
_entity_poly.type
_entity_poly.pdbx_seq_one_letter_code
_entity_poly.pdbx_strand_id
1 'polypeptide(L)'
;MFNWLQGEQYLDTAPVGIFVTLLVVVFILVNISRAKKGSEGLFIRRISGLNAIDDAIGRATEMGRPVLMVPGIGALDAISVQAVNIFAQVTKSAAQFSTPVRLCCGNAAVYAFAQEVIRDVYSQQGMGDRFTPETVQYISEQQFAFAAGVSGIIHREKVAATFLLGAFYAESLIFAETSNAIGAIQVAGSTQVTQTPFFIAACDYVLIGDEFYAASAYLTREPVLVGSLVGQDWAKILVASTVLFGTVFQSVELTGMTTEHRAGNAMVSVAESSNGERTEERKKKTDTMTNRLFNPFIPEELTKIEREKKETAPATEGEGE
;
A
#
# COMPACT_ATOMS: atom_id res chain seq x y z
N MET A 1 -21.58 -3.15 28.73
CA MET A 1 -20.44 -3.65 29.52
C MET A 1 -19.41 -4.15 28.51
N PHE A 2 -18.42 -3.30 28.24
CA PHE A 2 -17.39 -3.51 27.21
C PHE A 2 -16.52 -4.70 27.64
N ASN A 3 -16.46 -5.77 26.83
CA ASN A 3 -15.72 -7.00 27.15
C ASN A 3 -14.21 -6.71 27.25
N TRP A 4 -13.72 -6.57 28.48
CA TRP A 4 -12.30 -6.44 28.83
C TRP A 4 -11.47 -7.72 28.61
N LEU A 5 -12.09 -8.83 28.19
CA LEU A 5 -11.44 -10.13 27.97
C LEU A 5 -10.58 -10.22 26.69
N GLN A 6 -10.61 -9.22 25.80
CA GLN A 6 -9.67 -9.16 24.66
C GLN A 6 -8.30 -8.56 25.03
N GLY A 7 -8.13 -8.03 26.25
CA GLY A 7 -6.88 -7.42 26.70
C GLY A 7 -5.76 -8.42 27.00
N GLU A 8 -6.08 -9.63 27.49
CA GLU A 8 -5.06 -10.63 27.83
C GLU A 8 -4.41 -11.28 26.59
N GLN A 9 -5.17 -11.51 25.51
CA GLN A 9 -4.62 -12.00 24.24
C GLN A 9 -3.55 -11.07 23.65
N TYR A 10 -3.69 -9.75 23.86
CA TYR A 10 -2.74 -8.75 23.37
C TYR A 10 -1.42 -8.74 24.18
N LEU A 11 -1.47 -9.08 25.47
CA LEU A 11 -0.28 -9.16 26.34
C LEU A 11 0.56 -10.42 26.05
N ASP A 12 -0.07 -11.53 25.65
CA ASP A 12 0.63 -12.80 25.42
C ASP A 12 1.28 -12.93 24.03
N THR A 13 0.76 -12.24 23.01
CA THR A 13 1.40 -12.15 21.66
C THR A 13 2.32 -10.94 21.50
N ALA A 14 2.36 -10.03 22.48
CA ALA A 14 3.24 -8.86 22.50
C ALA A 14 4.73 -9.16 22.23
N PRO A 15 5.37 -10.18 22.83
CA PRO A 15 6.79 -10.44 22.58
C PRO A 15 7.08 -10.84 21.13
N VAL A 16 6.18 -11.59 20.49
CA VAL A 16 6.30 -11.96 19.07
C VAL A 16 6.13 -10.72 18.18
N GLY A 17 5.13 -9.88 18.47
CA GLY A 17 4.92 -8.62 17.75
C GLY A 17 6.10 -7.66 17.85
N ILE A 18 6.69 -7.53 19.05
CA ILE A 18 7.88 -6.71 19.29
C ILE A 18 9.09 -7.28 18.53
N PHE A 19 9.30 -8.59 18.56
CA PHE A 19 10.39 -9.24 17.83
C PHE A 19 10.29 -9.00 16.32
N VAL A 20 9.09 -9.20 15.74
CA VAL A 20 8.84 -8.93 14.31
C VAL A 20 9.08 -7.46 13.98
N THR A 21 8.61 -6.54 14.82
CA THR A 21 8.82 -5.09 14.62
C THR A 21 10.31 -4.74 14.64
N LEU A 22 11.06 -5.26 15.62
CA LEU A 22 12.51 -5.04 15.70
C LEU A 22 13.24 -5.62 14.49
N LEU A 23 12.83 -6.80 14.01
CA LEU A 23 13.41 -7.42 12.80
C LEU A 23 13.20 -6.50 11.59
N VAL A 24 11.98 -5.98 11.38
CA VAL A 24 11.68 -5.05 10.29
C VAL A 24 12.52 -3.78 10.40
N VAL A 25 12.63 -3.18 11.59
CA VAL A 25 13.45 -1.97 11.82
C VAL A 25 14.92 -2.22 11.52
N VAL A 26 15.49 -3.33 12.02
CA VAL A 26 16.88 -3.72 11.73
C VAL A 26 17.08 -3.92 10.24
N PHE A 27 16.13 -4.58 9.56
CA PHE A 27 16.21 -4.83 8.13
C PHE A 27 16.22 -3.53 7.31
N ILE A 28 15.36 -2.56 7.66
CA ILE A 28 15.34 -1.23 7.04
C ILE A 28 16.67 -0.52 7.26
N LEU A 29 17.17 -0.47 8.50
CA LEU A 29 18.44 0.22 8.83
C LEU A 29 19.64 -0.40 8.13
N VAL A 30 19.69 -1.73 8.01
CA VAL A 30 20.73 -2.44 7.25
C VAL A 30 20.70 -2.05 5.78
N ASN A 31 19.52 -1.96 5.15
CA ASN A 31 19.41 -1.56 3.75
C ASN A 31 19.74 -0.07 3.54
N ILE A 32 19.39 0.82 4.47
CA ILE A 32 19.85 2.21 4.46
C ILE A 32 21.38 2.29 4.57
N SER A 33 21.99 1.52 5.47
CA SER A 33 23.45 1.47 5.62
C SER A 33 24.14 0.96 4.35
N ARG A 34 23.56 -0.06 3.71
CA ARG A 34 24.02 -0.58 2.41
C ARG A 34 23.90 0.48 1.31
N ALA A 35 22.78 1.19 1.24
CA ALA A 35 22.56 2.26 0.28
C ALA A 35 23.57 3.41 0.43
N LYS A 36 23.90 3.78 1.68
CA LYS A 36 24.90 4.81 1.97
C LYS A 36 26.33 4.41 1.58
N LYS A 37 26.64 3.11 1.53
CA LYS A 37 27.96 2.57 1.14
C LYS A 37 28.12 2.39 -0.37
N GLY A 38 27.03 2.53 -1.14
CA GLY A 38 27.02 2.42 -2.60
C GLY A 38 25.60 2.20 -3.09
N SER A 39 24.92 3.28 -3.50
CA SER A 39 23.54 3.24 -4.00
C SER A 39 23.41 2.54 -5.35
N GLU A 40 24.51 2.36 -6.08
CA GLU A 40 24.58 1.66 -7.37
C GLU A 40 24.22 0.16 -7.26
N GLY A 41 24.31 -0.44 -6.07
CA GLY A 41 24.00 -1.85 -5.84
C GLY A 41 22.53 -2.16 -5.53
N LEU A 42 21.66 -1.16 -5.37
CA LEU A 42 20.26 -1.36 -5.02
C LEU A 42 19.36 -1.14 -6.24
N PHE A 43 18.88 -2.27 -6.78
CA PHE A 43 17.95 -2.27 -7.90
C PHE A 43 16.57 -1.77 -7.47
N ILE A 44 16.12 -0.67 -8.09
CA ILE A 44 14.71 -0.26 -8.07
C ILE A 44 14.11 -0.60 -9.42
N ARG A 45 12.96 -1.28 -9.44
CA ARG A 45 12.21 -1.56 -10.67
C ARG A 45 11.89 -0.26 -11.40
N ARG A 46 12.01 -0.26 -12.73
CA ARG A 46 11.59 0.86 -13.56
C ARG A 46 10.07 1.10 -13.41
N ILE A 47 9.70 2.35 -13.14
CA ILE A 47 8.31 2.79 -13.06
C ILE A 47 8.02 3.60 -14.33
N SER A 48 7.13 3.09 -15.18
CA SER A 48 6.90 3.66 -16.52
C SER A 48 6.47 5.13 -16.47
N GLY A 49 5.56 5.49 -15.55
CA GLY A 49 5.12 6.87 -15.41
C GLY A 49 6.20 7.84 -14.97
N LEU A 50 7.22 7.39 -14.25
CA LEU A 50 8.35 8.24 -13.84
C LEU A 50 9.38 8.39 -14.95
N ASN A 51 9.58 7.37 -15.79
CA ASN A 51 10.46 7.49 -16.96
C ASN A 51 9.89 8.44 -18.02
N ALA A 52 8.56 8.51 -18.11
CA ALA A 52 7.88 9.42 -19.04
C ALA A 52 8.00 10.90 -18.66
N ILE A 53 8.46 11.22 -17.44
CA ILE A 53 8.61 12.61 -16.99
C ILE A 53 9.64 13.35 -17.85
N ASP A 54 10.81 12.76 -18.07
CA ASP A 54 11.88 13.42 -18.84
C ASP A 54 11.47 13.63 -20.30
N ASP A 55 10.84 12.62 -20.91
CA ASP A 55 10.29 12.71 -22.27
C ASP A 55 9.19 13.77 -22.38
N ALA A 56 8.31 13.85 -21.38
CA ALA A 56 7.24 14.84 -21.33
C ALA A 56 7.78 16.28 -21.21
N ILE A 57 8.84 16.49 -20.39
CA ILE A 57 9.52 17.78 -20.26
C ILE A 57 10.28 18.13 -21.54
N GLY A 58 10.97 17.16 -22.16
CA GLY A 58 11.68 17.35 -23.42
C GLY A 58 10.72 17.80 -24.53
N ARG A 59 9.59 17.10 -24.68
CA ARG A 59 8.53 17.48 -25.63
C ARG A 59 7.95 18.85 -25.30
N ALA A 60 7.72 19.17 -24.03
CA ALA A 60 7.22 20.49 -23.61
C ALA A 60 8.19 21.62 -23.99
N THR A 61 9.49 21.38 -23.80
CA THR A 61 10.58 22.27 -24.22
C THR A 61 10.55 22.50 -25.73
N GLU A 62 10.52 21.42 -26.51
CA GLU A 62 10.54 21.47 -27.98
C GLU A 62 9.33 22.21 -28.55
N MET A 63 8.16 22.07 -27.91
CA MET A 63 6.95 22.76 -28.34
C MET A 63 6.81 24.19 -27.78
N GLY A 64 7.68 24.61 -26.85
CA GLY A 64 7.57 25.89 -26.16
C GLY A 64 6.28 26.04 -25.34
N ARG A 65 5.71 24.93 -24.87
CA ARG A 65 4.41 24.85 -24.19
C ARG A 65 4.60 24.45 -22.72
N PRO A 66 3.75 24.94 -21.79
CA PRO A 66 3.94 24.67 -20.36
C PRO A 66 3.70 23.21 -19.98
N VAL A 67 4.35 22.78 -18.89
CA VAL A 67 3.96 21.59 -18.12
C VAL A 67 3.03 21.99 -16.98
N LEU A 68 1.90 21.29 -16.85
CA LEU A 68 0.92 21.50 -15.80
C LEU A 68 1.05 20.46 -14.70
N MET A 69 0.93 20.87 -13.45
CA MET A 69 1.00 20.02 -12.27
C MET A 69 -0.17 20.31 -11.33
N VAL A 70 -0.83 19.27 -10.84
CA VAL A 70 -1.99 19.38 -9.94
C VAL A 70 -1.81 18.40 -8.78
N PRO A 71 -1.73 18.88 -7.51
CA PRO A 71 -1.55 18.03 -6.33
C PRO A 71 -2.85 17.36 -5.82
N GLY A 72 -3.95 17.56 -6.55
CA GLY A 72 -5.31 17.18 -6.13
C GLY A 72 -6.00 18.26 -5.29
N ILE A 73 -7.14 17.89 -4.70
CA ILE A 73 -7.99 18.78 -3.88
C ILE A 73 -7.95 18.45 -2.38
N GLY A 74 -7.05 17.56 -1.97
CA GLY A 74 -6.85 17.19 -0.57
C GLY A 74 -6.35 18.34 0.30
N ALA A 75 -6.50 18.18 1.62
CA ALA A 75 -5.85 19.05 2.58
C ALA A 75 -4.32 18.85 2.57
N LEU A 76 -3.60 19.70 3.31
CA LEU A 76 -2.16 19.51 3.51
C LEU A 76 -1.92 18.29 4.42
N ASP A 77 -1.60 17.17 3.78
CA ASP A 77 -1.30 15.88 4.39
C ASP A 77 -0.08 15.19 3.71
N ALA A 78 0.24 13.97 4.12
CA ALA A 78 1.34 13.20 3.55
C ALA A 78 1.21 12.96 2.02
N ILE A 79 -0.01 12.86 1.49
CA ILE A 79 -0.25 12.62 0.06
C ILE A 79 0.08 13.89 -0.73
N SER A 80 -0.46 15.04 -0.31
CA SER A 80 -0.19 16.33 -0.94
C SER A 80 1.30 16.73 -0.84
N VAL A 81 1.95 16.46 0.30
CA VAL A 81 3.39 16.71 0.48
C VAL A 81 4.22 15.84 -0.46
N GLN A 82 3.88 14.56 -0.59
CA GLN A 82 4.53 13.65 -1.53
C GLN A 82 4.35 14.12 -2.98
N ALA A 83 3.15 14.55 -3.37
CA ALA A 83 2.90 15.10 -4.70
C ALA A 83 3.76 16.33 -5.01
N VAL A 84 3.78 17.31 -4.08
CA VAL A 84 4.59 18.53 -4.23
C VAL A 84 6.09 18.21 -4.28
N ASN A 85 6.57 17.23 -3.51
CA ASN A 85 7.97 16.79 -3.57
C ASN A 85 8.32 16.16 -4.92
N ILE A 86 7.41 15.41 -5.55
CA ILE A 86 7.61 14.92 -6.92
C ILE A 86 7.64 16.11 -7.90
N PHE A 87 6.71 17.05 -7.75
CA PHE A 87 6.67 18.26 -8.57
C PHE A 87 7.91 19.14 -8.41
N ALA A 88 8.55 19.15 -7.25
CA ALA A 88 9.83 19.82 -7.04
C ALA A 88 10.93 19.23 -7.95
N GLN A 89 10.97 17.90 -8.11
CA GLN A 89 11.89 17.24 -9.03
C GLN A 89 11.55 17.51 -10.49
N VAL A 90 10.26 17.44 -10.86
CA VAL A 90 9.78 17.79 -12.21
C VAL A 90 10.15 19.24 -12.54
N THR A 91 9.94 20.17 -11.61
CA THR A 91 10.29 21.59 -11.77
C THR A 91 11.78 21.77 -11.91
N LYS A 92 12.60 21.05 -11.14
CA LYS A 92 14.07 21.11 -11.25
C LYS A 92 14.51 20.74 -12.67
N SER A 93 13.99 19.64 -13.22
CA SER A 93 14.27 19.24 -14.60
C SER A 93 13.74 20.27 -15.61
N ALA A 94 12.50 20.73 -15.46
CA ALA A 94 11.88 21.72 -16.34
C ALA A 94 12.64 23.07 -16.37
N ALA A 95 13.13 23.52 -15.22
CA ALA A 95 13.88 24.77 -15.08
C ALA A 95 15.20 24.75 -15.87
N GLN A 96 15.90 23.62 -15.89
CA GLN A 96 17.15 23.45 -16.65
C GLN A 96 16.94 23.66 -18.15
N PHE A 97 15.79 23.24 -18.67
CA PHE A 97 15.41 23.41 -20.07
C PHE A 97 14.60 24.69 -20.34
N SER A 98 14.46 25.57 -19.34
CA SER A 98 13.63 26.79 -19.46
C SER A 98 12.17 26.50 -19.83
N THR A 99 11.65 25.33 -19.46
CA THR A 99 10.26 24.95 -19.73
C THR A 99 9.33 25.68 -18.76
N PRO A 100 8.27 26.35 -19.24
CA PRO A 100 7.30 26.99 -18.37
C PRO A 100 6.56 25.96 -17.50
N VAL A 101 6.42 26.24 -16.21
CA VAL A 101 5.72 25.39 -15.24
C VAL A 101 4.44 26.08 -14.79
N ARG A 102 3.35 25.31 -14.67
CA ARG A 102 2.10 25.72 -14.03
C ARG A 102 1.74 24.70 -12.95
N LEU A 103 1.76 25.11 -11.68
CA LEU A 103 1.31 24.28 -10.57
C LEU A 103 0.03 24.89 -10.00
N CYS A 104 -1.09 24.19 -10.19
CA CYS A 104 -2.41 24.70 -9.80
C CYS A 104 -2.87 24.00 -8.51
N CYS A 105 -3.09 24.77 -7.44
CA CYS A 105 -3.55 24.29 -6.15
C CYS A 105 -5.01 24.68 -5.89
N GLY A 106 -5.79 23.73 -5.36
CA GLY A 106 -7.16 23.96 -4.91
C GLY A 106 -7.26 24.33 -3.43
N ASN A 107 -6.28 23.93 -2.61
CA ASN A 107 -6.28 24.21 -1.17
C ASN A 107 -5.24 25.29 -0.80
N ALA A 108 -5.61 26.23 0.06
CA ALA A 108 -4.74 27.35 0.45
C ALA A 108 -3.46 26.92 1.19
N ALA A 109 -3.52 25.90 2.04
CA ALA A 109 -2.35 25.39 2.76
C ALA A 109 -1.38 24.67 1.81
N VAL A 110 -1.92 23.86 0.88
CA VAL A 110 -1.12 23.21 -0.17
C VAL A 110 -0.51 24.25 -1.11
N TYR A 111 -1.23 25.31 -1.45
CA TYR A 111 -0.70 26.43 -2.23
C TYR A 111 0.49 27.10 -1.55
N ALA A 112 0.37 27.46 -0.26
CA ALA A 112 1.45 28.10 0.47
C ALA A 112 2.70 27.21 0.55
N PHE A 113 2.50 25.92 0.83
CA PHE A 113 3.58 24.93 0.87
C PHE A 113 4.25 24.76 -0.51
N ALA A 114 3.45 24.56 -1.57
CA ALA A 114 3.97 24.38 -2.91
C ALA A 114 4.71 25.65 -3.41
N GLN A 115 4.20 26.84 -3.08
CA GLN A 115 4.87 28.08 -3.45
C GLN A 115 6.27 28.18 -2.84
N GLU A 116 6.43 27.78 -1.57
CA GLU A 116 7.73 27.79 -0.89
C GLU A 116 8.68 26.76 -1.51
N VAL A 117 8.24 25.51 -1.64
CA VAL A 117 9.06 24.42 -2.18
C VAL A 117 9.52 24.71 -3.61
N ILE A 118 8.61 25.16 -4.48
CA ILE A 118 8.94 25.46 -5.87
C ILE A 118 9.86 26.68 -5.97
N ARG A 119 9.64 27.72 -5.16
CA ARG A 119 10.54 28.90 -5.11
C ARG A 119 11.95 28.51 -4.66
N ASP A 120 12.08 27.63 -3.69
CA ASP A 120 13.37 27.11 -3.23
C ASP A 120 14.08 26.34 -4.36
N VAL A 121 13.36 25.50 -5.12
CA VAL A 121 13.92 24.83 -6.31
C VAL A 121 14.49 25.84 -7.31
N TYR A 122 13.73 26.88 -7.68
CA TYR A 122 14.24 27.91 -8.60
C TYR A 122 15.46 28.64 -8.03
N SER A 123 15.46 28.92 -6.72
CA SER A 123 16.58 29.59 -6.03
C SER A 123 17.84 28.73 -6.04
N GLN A 124 17.73 27.44 -5.75
CA GLN A 124 18.84 26.48 -5.78
C GLN A 124 19.41 26.27 -7.19
N GLN A 125 18.60 26.41 -8.23
CA GLN A 125 19.07 26.38 -9.63
C GLN A 125 19.64 27.72 -10.11
N GLY A 126 19.69 28.76 -9.26
CA GLY A 126 20.13 30.10 -9.66
C GLY A 126 19.19 30.78 -10.65
N MET A 127 17.92 30.35 -10.70
CA MET A 127 16.88 30.84 -11.62
C MET A 127 15.73 31.52 -10.87
N GLY A 128 16.00 32.13 -9.72
CA GLY A 128 14.98 32.81 -8.89
C GLY A 128 14.14 33.84 -9.65
N ASP A 129 14.76 34.56 -10.59
CA ASP A 129 14.08 35.58 -11.41
C ASP A 129 13.04 35.02 -12.38
N ARG A 130 13.08 33.70 -12.65
CA ARG A 130 12.10 33.01 -13.51
C ARG A 130 10.90 32.50 -12.74
N PHE A 131 10.93 32.52 -11.41
CA PHE A 131 9.77 32.19 -10.61
C PHE A 131 8.77 33.35 -10.71
N THR A 132 7.67 33.13 -11.43
CA THR A 132 6.60 34.11 -11.59
C THR A 132 5.37 33.73 -10.76
N PRO A 133 4.45 34.69 -10.46
CA PRO A 133 3.19 34.38 -9.80
C PRO A 133 2.31 33.34 -10.53
N GLU A 134 2.52 33.14 -11.83
CA GLU A 134 1.82 32.12 -12.62
C GLU A 134 2.43 30.72 -12.47
N THR A 135 3.62 30.61 -11.87
CA THR A 135 4.30 29.32 -11.69
C THR A 135 3.55 28.44 -10.69
N VAL A 136 3.07 29.03 -9.61
CA VAL A 136 2.24 28.37 -8.60
C VAL A 136 1.01 29.23 -8.39
N GLN A 137 -0.18 28.68 -8.63
CA GLN A 137 -1.44 29.43 -8.61
C GLN A 137 -2.45 28.76 -7.71
N TYR A 138 -3.11 29.56 -6.88
CA TYR A 138 -4.32 29.16 -6.20
C TYR A 138 -5.52 29.46 -7.09
N ILE A 139 -6.36 28.44 -7.35
CA ILE A 139 -7.48 28.57 -8.29
C ILE A 139 -8.83 28.68 -7.54
N SER A 140 -9.20 27.66 -6.77
CA SER A 140 -10.44 27.63 -5.97
C SER A 140 -10.47 26.39 -5.07
N GLU A 141 -11.04 26.50 -3.86
CA GLU A 141 -11.32 25.31 -3.01
C GLU A 141 -12.57 24.55 -3.47
N GLN A 142 -13.44 25.17 -4.28
CA GLN A 142 -14.65 24.52 -4.77
C GLN A 142 -14.30 23.57 -5.93
N GLN A 143 -14.50 22.27 -5.72
CA GLN A 143 -14.06 21.20 -6.63
C GLN A 143 -14.30 21.46 -8.12
N PHE A 144 -15.53 21.80 -8.52
CA PHE A 144 -15.84 22.02 -9.94
C PHE A 144 -15.39 23.38 -10.46
N ALA A 145 -15.29 24.40 -9.59
CA ALA A 145 -14.68 25.68 -9.97
C ALA A 145 -13.17 25.52 -10.17
N PHE A 146 -12.51 24.73 -9.32
CA PHE A 146 -11.13 24.28 -9.49
C PHE A 146 -10.96 23.55 -10.82
N ALA A 147 -11.84 22.57 -11.08
CA ALA A 147 -11.82 21.79 -12.31
C ALA A 147 -11.93 22.68 -13.56
N ALA A 148 -12.90 23.59 -13.57
CA ALA A 148 -13.12 24.52 -14.68
C ALA A 148 -11.93 25.50 -14.86
N GLY A 149 -11.39 26.04 -13.76
CA GLY A 149 -10.27 26.99 -13.80
C GLY A 149 -9.00 26.36 -14.39
N VAL A 150 -8.63 25.17 -13.90
CA VAL A 150 -7.48 24.42 -14.42
C VAL A 150 -7.72 23.97 -15.86
N SER A 151 -8.92 23.51 -16.21
CA SER A 151 -9.26 23.16 -17.60
C SER A 151 -9.15 24.35 -18.56
N GLY A 152 -9.52 25.55 -18.07
CA GLY A 152 -9.32 26.80 -18.81
C GLY A 152 -7.84 27.11 -19.07
N ILE A 153 -6.95 26.83 -18.10
CA ILE A 153 -5.50 26.96 -18.27
C ILE A 153 -4.99 25.96 -19.31
N ILE A 154 -5.39 24.68 -19.19
CA ILE A 154 -5.03 23.60 -20.13
C ILE A 154 -5.34 24.03 -21.57
N HIS A 155 -6.56 24.50 -21.83
CA HIS A 155 -6.97 24.89 -23.18
C HIS A 155 -6.35 26.19 -23.68
N ARG A 156 -6.23 27.22 -22.83
CA ARG A 156 -5.72 28.53 -23.22
C ARG A 156 -4.23 28.50 -23.50
N GLU A 157 -3.46 27.88 -22.61
CA GLU A 157 -2.00 27.80 -22.73
C GLU A 157 -1.55 26.61 -23.57
N LYS A 158 -2.48 25.71 -23.92
CA LYS A 158 -2.21 24.46 -24.63
C LYS A 158 -1.07 23.76 -23.89
N VAL A 159 -1.30 23.19 -22.72
CA VAL A 159 -0.20 22.51 -21.99
C VAL A 159 0.35 21.34 -22.80
N ALA A 160 1.64 21.05 -22.69
CA ALA A 160 2.32 19.95 -23.40
C ALA A 160 2.22 18.62 -22.66
N ALA A 161 2.25 18.70 -21.33
CA ALA A 161 2.13 17.57 -20.44
C ALA A 161 1.41 18.00 -19.15
N THR A 162 0.70 17.05 -18.55
CA THR A 162 -0.07 17.23 -17.33
C THR A 162 0.30 16.14 -16.34
N PHE A 163 0.75 16.55 -15.15
CA PHE A 163 1.06 15.68 -14.03
C PHE A 163 -0.04 15.78 -12.97
N LEU A 164 -0.80 14.71 -12.79
CA LEU A 164 -1.94 14.63 -11.87
C LEU A 164 -1.58 13.71 -10.71
N LEU A 165 -0.89 14.24 -9.70
CA LEU A 165 -0.34 13.45 -8.58
C LEU A 165 -0.97 13.89 -7.27
N GLY A 166 -1.66 13.00 -6.55
CA GLY A 166 -2.21 13.29 -5.21
C GLY A 166 -3.64 12.79 -4.98
N ALA A 167 -4.40 13.52 -4.17
CA ALA A 167 -5.75 13.12 -3.77
C ALA A 167 -6.79 13.72 -4.73
N PHE A 168 -7.38 12.87 -5.58
CA PHE A 168 -8.37 13.26 -6.56
C PHE A 168 -9.74 12.61 -6.32
N TYR A 169 -10.76 13.23 -6.89
CA TYR A 169 -12.15 12.76 -6.92
C TYR A 169 -12.72 12.97 -8.35
N ALA A 170 -13.96 13.45 -8.47
CA ALA A 170 -14.67 13.59 -9.74
C ALA A 170 -13.96 14.49 -10.77
N GLU A 171 -13.12 15.44 -10.33
CA GLU A 171 -12.33 16.31 -11.19
C GLU A 171 -11.20 15.60 -11.95
N SER A 172 -10.81 14.40 -11.51
CA SER A 172 -9.75 13.59 -12.14
C SER A 172 -9.97 13.40 -13.65
N LEU A 173 -11.16 12.91 -14.02
CA LEU A 173 -11.54 12.67 -15.41
C LEU A 173 -11.61 13.96 -16.22
N ILE A 174 -12.08 15.05 -15.60
CA ILE A 174 -12.15 16.35 -16.27
C ILE A 174 -10.73 16.77 -16.69
N PHE A 175 -9.75 16.67 -15.78
CA PHE A 175 -8.37 17.01 -16.10
C PHE A 175 -7.73 16.09 -17.13
N ALA A 176 -7.93 14.78 -16.98
CA ALA A 176 -7.40 13.79 -17.90
C ALA A 176 -7.93 14.02 -19.32
N GLU A 177 -9.25 14.08 -19.49
CA GLU A 177 -9.88 14.24 -20.80
C GLU A 177 -9.59 15.61 -21.42
N THR A 178 -9.58 16.69 -20.62
CA THR A 178 -9.24 18.03 -21.14
C THR A 178 -7.79 18.07 -21.62
N SER A 179 -6.86 17.41 -20.91
CA SER A 179 -5.46 17.30 -21.33
C SER A 179 -5.34 16.43 -22.60
N ASN A 180 -6.07 15.34 -22.67
CA ASN A 180 -6.11 14.43 -23.81
C ASN A 180 -6.62 15.12 -25.07
N ALA A 181 -7.68 15.92 -24.95
CA ALA A 181 -8.29 16.66 -26.05
C ALA A 181 -7.34 17.65 -26.75
N ILE A 182 -6.27 18.08 -26.08
CA ILE A 182 -5.22 18.94 -26.67
C ILE A 182 -3.91 18.19 -26.98
N GLY A 183 -3.92 16.85 -26.85
CA GLY A 183 -2.78 15.97 -27.08
C GLY A 183 -1.66 16.10 -26.06
N ALA A 184 -1.95 16.53 -24.83
CA ALA A 184 -0.95 16.61 -23.77
C ALA A 184 -0.67 15.22 -23.20
N ILE A 185 0.61 14.90 -22.95
CA ILE A 185 0.97 13.66 -22.24
C ILE A 185 0.42 13.75 -20.82
N GLN A 186 -0.23 12.70 -20.33
CA GLN A 186 -0.74 12.65 -18.97
C GLN A 186 -0.02 11.60 -18.15
N VAL A 187 0.52 12.04 -17.02
CA VAL A 187 1.07 11.16 -16.00
C VAL A 187 0.26 11.38 -14.73
N ALA A 188 -0.47 10.36 -14.30
CA ALA A 188 -1.32 10.44 -13.14
C ALA A 188 -0.88 9.49 -12.03
N GLY A 189 -1.29 9.76 -10.80
CA GLY A 189 -0.96 8.94 -9.64
C GLY A 189 -1.83 9.37 -8.47
N SER A 190 -2.63 8.46 -7.95
CA SER A 190 -3.49 8.74 -6.81
C SER A 190 -3.56 7.57 -5.85
N THR A 191 -3.59 7.90 -4.58
CA THR A 191 -3.79 6.96 -3.47
C THR A 191 -5.27 6.62 -3.25
N GLN A 192 -6.16 7.27 -4.00
CA GLN A 192 -7.60 7.12 -3.89
C GLN A 192 -8.03 5.98 -4.81
N VAL A 193 -8.28 4.82 -4.20
CA VAL A 193 -8.62 3.57 -4.90
C VAL A 193 -9.85 3.69 -5.82
N THR A 194 -10.74 4.64 -5.55
CA THR A 194 -11.93 4.90 -6.37
C THR A 194 -11.61 5.67 -7.65
N GLN A 195 -10.49 6.40 -7.70
CA GLN A 195 -10.11 7.22 -8.85
C GLN A 195 -9.03 6.60 -9.73
N THR A 196 -8.19 5.72 -9.17
CA THR A 196 -7.13 5.04 -9.94
C THR A 196 -7.65 4.39 -11.24
N PRO A 197 -8.81 3.69 -11.27
CA PRO A 197 -9.33 3.11 -12.52
C PRO A 197 -9.64 4.14 -13.60
N PHE A 198 -10.12 5.32 -13.22
CA PHE A 198 -10.41 6.40 -14.17
C PHE A 198 -9.13 6.95 -14.79
N PHE A 199 -8.08 7.15 -13.99
CA PHE A 199 -6.78 7.52 -14.53
C PHE A 199 -6.20 6.44 -15.43
N ILE A 200 -6.34 5.16 -15.07
CA ILE A 200 -5.87 4.05 -15.93
C ILE A 200 -6.55 4.07 -17.29
N ALA A 201 -7.83 4.42 -17.34
CA ALA A 201 -8.59 4.48 -18.58
C ALA A 201 -8.31 5.74 -19.42
N ALA A 202 -7.97 6.86 -18.79
CA ALA A 202 -7.91 8.18 -19.45
C ALA A 202 -6.49 8.71 -19.68
N CYS A 203 -5.48 8.27 -18.91
CA CYS A 203 -4.12 8.82 -18.97
C CYS A 203 -3.12 7.86 -19.64
N ASP A 204 -2.06 8.42 -20.24
CA ASP A 204 -0.99 7.65 -20.88
C ASP A 204 -0.20 6.80 -19.88
N TYR A 205 0.09 7.37 -18.71
CA TYR A 205 0.83 6.69 -17.64
C TYR A 205 0.18 6.90 -16.28
N VAL A 206 0.10 5.82 -15.50
CA VAL A 206 -0.47 5.87 -14.15
C VAL A 206 0.44 5.18 -13.16
N LEU A 207 0.75 5.88 -12.06
CA LEU A 207 1.40 5.34 -10.89
C LEU A 207 0.38 4.61 -10.03
N ILE A 208 0.61 3.33 -9.76
CA ILE A 208 -0.33 2.47 -9.03
C ILE A 208 0.21 2.16 -7.64
N GLY A 209 -0.63 2.37 -6.61
CA GLY A 209 -0.34 2.00 -5.23
C GLY A 209 0.96 2.62 -4.72
N ASP A 210 1.91 1.76 -4.33
CA ASP A 210 3.18 2.16 -3.74
C ASP A 210 4.12 2.91 -4.70
N GLU A 211 3.87 2.87 -6.02
CA GLU A 211 4.68 3.61 -6.99
C GLU A 211 4.64 5.12 -6.73
N PHE A 212 3.51 5.64 -6.23
CA PHE A 212 3.37 7.05 -5.84
C PHE A 212 4.33 7.43 -4.70
N TYR A 213 4.47 6.56 -3.70
CA TYR A 213 5.37 6.77 -2.56
C TYR A 213 6.83 6.45 -2.88
N ALA A 214 7.08 5.54 -3.83
CA ALA A 214 8.41 5.22 -4.33
C ALA A 214 8.99 6.32 -5.23
N ALA A 215 8.17 7.23 -5.75
CA ALA A 215 8.56 8.19 -6.78
C ALA A 215 9.74 9.09 -6.37
N SER A 216 9.73 9.64 -5.15
CA SER A 216 10.85 10.47 -4.68
C SER A 216 12.16 9.68 -4.63
N ALA A 217 12.13 8.45 -4.10
CA ALA A 217 13.31 7.60 -4.05
C ALA A 217 13.84 7.24 -5.46
N TYR A 218 12.93 7.06 -6.42
CA TYR A 218 13.27 6.75 -7.81
C TYR A 218 13.93 7.93 -8.52
N LEU A 219 13.37 9.14 -8.34
CA LEU A 219 13.82 10.37 -9.01
C LEU A 219 15.10 10.95 -8.40
N THR A 220 15.21 11.02 -7.07
CA THR A 220 16.39 11.64 -6.41
C THR A 220 17.57 10.70 -6.25
N ARG A 221 17.30 9.39 -6.23
CA ARG A 221 18.29 8.34 -5.88
C ARG A 221 18.98 8.59 -4.54
N GLU A 222 18.32 9.30 -3.63
CA GLU A 222 18.87 9.60 -2.32
C GLU A 222 19.02 8.30 -1.50
N PRO A 223 20.21 7.99 -0.97
CA PRO A 223 20.49 6.71 -0.32
C PRO A 223 19.51 6.34 0.81
N VAL A 224 19.04 7.32 1.57
CA VAL A 224 18.08 7.09 2.66
C VAL A 224 16.72 6.67 2.11
N LEU A 225 16.21 7.37 1.10
CA LEU A 225 14.93 7.04 0.47
C LEU A 225 14.99 5.69 -0.26
N VAL A 226 16.04 5.46 -1.05
CA VAL A 226 16.26 4.20 -1.77
C VAL A 226 16.39 3.02 -0.82
N GLY A 227 17.23 3.15 0.21
CA GLY A 227 17.44 2.09 1.21
C GLY A 227 16.18 1.79 2.02
N SER A 228 15.38 2.81 2.33
CA SER A 228 14.09 2.65 3.03
C SER A 228 13.08 1.92 2.15
N LEU A 229 12.95 2.32 0.88
CA LEU A 229 12.05 1.69 -0.08
C LEU A 229 12.37 0.19 -0.23
N VAL A 230 13.63 -0.14 -0.50
CA VAL A 230 14.05 -1.55 -0.65
C VAL A 230 13.86 -2.33 0.65
N GLY A 231 14.19 -1.72 1.80
CA GLY A 231 13.96 -2.35 3.10
C GLY A 231 12.49 -2.68 3.36
N GLN A 232 11.58 -1.77 2.98
CA GLN A 232 10.13 -1.97 3.09
C GLN A 232 9.63 -3.06 2.15
N ASP A 233 10.11 -3.11 0.90
CA ASP A 233 9.70 -4.14 -0.06
C ASP A 233 10.09 -5.54 0.41
N TRP A 234 11.30 -5.71 0.94
CA TRP A 234 11.71 -6.99 1.56
C TRP A 234 10.89 -7.34 2.80
N ALA A 235 10.58 -6.37 3.66
CA ALA A 235 9.73 -6.60 4.82
C ALA A 235 8.33 -7.07 4.40
N LYS A 236 7.75 -6.47 3.35
CA LYS A 236 6.48 -6.91 2.76
C LYS A 236 6.58 -8.34 2.24
N ILE A 237 7.66 -8.70 1.53
CA ILE A 237 7.90 -10.07 1.04
C ILE A 237 8.01 -11.07 2.20
N LEU A 238 8.74 -10.73 3.27
CA LEU A 238 8.88 -11.56 4.46
C LEU A 238 7.52 -11.83 5.12
N VAL A 239 6.72 -10.77 5.31
CA VAL A 239 5.38 -10.89 5.89
C VAL A 239 4.46 -11.70 4.99
N ALA A 240 4.44 -11.43 3.68
CA ALA A 240 3.64 -12.17 2.71
C ALA A 240 4.02 -13.66 2.67
N SER A 241 5.32 -13.96 2.72
CA SER A 241 5.84 -15.34 2.77
C SER A 241 5.40 -16.03 4.06
N THR A 242 5.51 -15.37 5.20
CA THR A 242 5.06 -15.90 6.50
C THR A 242 3.56 -16.21 6.49
N VAL A 243 2.75 -15.31 5.94
CA VAL A 243 1.29 -15.53 5.80
C VAL A 243 1.00 -16.72 4.87
N LEU A 244 1.69 -16.81 3.73
CA LEU A 244 1.52 -17.90 2.78
C LEU A 244 1.89 -19.25 3.41
N PHE A 245 3.08 -19.36 4.01
CA PHE A 245 3.53 -20.59 4.67
C PHE A 245 2.63 -20.96 5.85
N GLY A 246 2.22 -19.99 6.67
CA GLY A 246 1.26 -20.22 7.75
C GLY A 246 -0.08 -20.76 7.25
N THR A 247 -0.58 -20.21 6.13
CA THR A 247 -1.83 -20.66 5.50
C THR A 247 -1.72 -22.09 4.96
N VAL A 248 -0.62 -22.41 4.28
CA VAL A 248 -0.38 -23.76 3.73
C VAL A 248 -0.20 -24.77 4.85
N PHE A 249 0.61 -24.44 5.86
CA PHE A 249 0.87 -25.32 6.99
C PHE A 249 -0.41 -25.62 7.77
N GLN A 250 -1.22 -24.60 8.06
CA GLN A 250 -2.53 -24.77 8.70
C GLN A 250 -3.48 -25.64 7.86
N SER A 251 -3.45 -25.48 6.53
CA SER A 251 -4.29 -26.28 5.63
C SER A 251 -3.88 -27.76 5.64
N VAL A 252 -2.58 -28.06 5.67
CA VAL A 252 -2.06 -29.43 5.78
C VAL A 252 -2.42 -30.03 7.12
N GLU A 253 -2.29 -29.28 8.21
CA GLU A 253 -2.59 -29.76 9.56
C GLU A 253 -4.09 -30.08 9.72
N LEU A 254 -4.98 -29.22 9.20
CA LEU A 254 -6.42 -29.48 9.17
C LEU A 254 -6.79 -30.69 8.30
N THR A 255 -6.09 -30.89 7.18
CA THR A 255 -6.30 -32.06 6.31
C THR A 255 -5.81 -33.35 6.98
N GLY A 256 -4.68 -33.30 7.69
CA GLY A 256 -4.19 -34.40 8.51
C GLY A 256 -5.17 -34.79 9.61
N MET A 257 -5.69 -33.81 10.36
CA MET A 257 -6.71 -34.06 11.38
C MET A 257 -8.00 -34.65 10.81
N THR A 258 -8.48 -34.17 9.65
CA THR A 258 -9.70 -34.73 9.03
C THR A 258 -9.50 -36.14 8.48
N THR A 259 -8.29 -36.47 8.03
CA THR A 259 -7.94 -37.81 7.56
C THR A 259 -7.84 -38.78 8.73
N GLU A 260 -7.17 -38.40 9.83
CA GLU A 260 -7.17 -39.15 11.09
C GLU A 260 -8.60 -39.31 11.65
N HIS A 261 -9.44 -38.27 11.59
CA HIS A 261 -10.83 -38.33 12.05
C HIS A 261 -11.70 -39.26 11.20
N ARG A 262 -11.46 -39.36 9.89
CA ARG A 262 -12.16 -40.32 9.00
C ARG A 262 -11.65 -41.75 9.18
N ALA A 263 -10.33 -41.93 9.29
CA ALA A 263 -9.72 -43.23 9.55
C ALA A 263 -10.13 -43.80 10.92
N GLY A 264 -10.11 -42.96 11.96
CA GLY A 264 -10.57 -43.33 13.31
C GLY A 264 -12.07 -43.65 13.36
N ASN A 265 -12.93 -42.90 12.65
CA ASN A 265 -14.36 -43.26 12.58
C ASN A 265 -14.61 -44.57 11.81
N ALA A 266 -13.85 -44.84 10.73
CA ALA A 266 -13.95 -46.10 9.99
C ALA A 266 -13.40 -47.29 10.80
N MET A 267 -12.32 -47.10 11.57
CA MET A 267 -11.82 -48.11 12.51
C MET A 267 -12.77 -48.34 13.67
N VAL A 268 -13.42 -47.30 14.21
CA VAL A 268 -14.44 -47.44 15.25
C VAL A 268 -15.67 -48.20 14.74
N SER A 269 -16.15 -47.95 13.51
CA SER A 269 -17.28 -48.73 12.97
C SER A 269 -16.94 -50.19 12.67
N VAL A 270 -15.65 -50.52 12.49
CA VAL A 270 -15.16 -51.90 12.32
C VAL A 270 -14.86 -52.55 13.68
N ALA A 271 -14.36 -51.79 14.67
CA ALA A 271 -14.03 -52.24 16.01
C ALA A 271 -15.26 -52.35 16.93
N GLU A 272 -16.36 -51.65 16.67
CA GLU A 272 -17.64 -51.87 17.35
C GLU A 272 -18.24 -53.27 17.09
N SER A 273 -17.69 -54.03 16.12
CA SER A 273 -17.98 -55.46 15.93
C SER A 273 -17.09 -56.39 16.78
N SER A 274 -16.06 -55.89 17.46
CA SER A 274 -15.07 -56.70 18.18
C SER A 274 -14.66 -55.97 19.45
N ASN A 275 -15.37 -56.30 20.53
CA ASN A 275 -15.18 -55.85 21.91
C ASN A 275 -13.70 -55.64 22.32
N GLY A 276 -13.42 -54.57 23.08
CA GLY A 276 -12.20 -54.41 23.87
C GLY A 276 -11.36 -53.18 23.58
N GLU A 277 -11.58 -52.13 24.38
CA GLU A 277 -10.67 -51.03 24.77
C GLU A 277 -9.56 -50.59 23.81
N ARG A 278 -9.66 -49.35 23.31
CA ARG A 278 -8.49 -48.48 23.07
C ARG A 278 -8.85 -47.00 23.17
N THR A 279 -8.07 -46.28 23.99
CA THR A 279 -8.12 -44.83 24.15
C THR A 279 -7.22 -44.18 23.10
N GLU A 280 -7.73 -43.86 21.91
CA GLU A 280 -7.02 -43.00 20.95
C GLU A 280 -7.38 -41.53 21.22
N GLU A 281 -6.42 -40.75 21.71
CA GLU A 281 -6.57 -39.29 21.90
C GLU A 281 -6.76 -38.61 20.55
N ARG A 282 -8.00 -38.21 20.24
CA ARG A 282 -8.33 -37.43 19.04
C ARG A 282 -7.75 -36.01 19.15
N LYS A 283 -6.86 -35.63 18.23
CA LYS A 283 -6.40 -34.24 18.06
C LYS A 283 -7.60 -33.31 17.78
N LYS A 284 -7.78 -32.29 18.63
CA LYS A 284 -8.88 -31.32 18.52
C LYS A 284 -8.43 -30.12 17.69
N LYS A 285 -9.38 -29.29 17.22
CA LYS A 285 -9.09 -28.02 16.49
C LYS A 285 -8.21 -27.05 17.31
N THR A 286 -8.21 -27.20 18.64
CA THR A 286 -7.35 -26.50 19.61
C THR A 286 -5.91 -26.98 19.63
N ASP A 287 -5.60 -28.14 19.04
CA ASP A 287 -4.25 -28.73 19.03
C ASP A 287 -3.42 -28.38 17.80
N THR A 288 -3.93 -27.48 16.94
CA THR A 288 -3.14 -27.00 15.80
C THR A 288 -1.92 -26.21 16.31
N MET A 289 -0.75 -26.47 15.74
CA MET A 289 0.49 -25.73 16.02
C MET A 289 0.29 -24.22 15.89
N THR A 290 -0.45 -23.78 14.87
CA THR A 290 -0.80 -22.36 14.66
C THR A 290 -1.64 -21.81 15.81
N ASN A 291 -2.62 -22.57 16.31
CA ASN A 291 -3.45 -22.16 17.43
C ASN A 291 -2.65 -22.13 18.74
N ARG A 292 -1.71 -23.07 18.94
CA ARG A 292 -0.77 -23.05 20.08
C ARG A 292 0.24 -21.89 20.00
N LEU A 293 0.66 -21.51 18.79
CA LEU A 293 1.58 -20.39 18.57
C LEU A 293 0.92 -19.04 18.88
N PHE A 294 -0.36 -18.87 18.51
CA PHE A 294 -1.12 -17.64 18.75
C PHE A 294 -1.94 -17.66 20.06
N ASN A 295 -2.00 -18.81 20.75
CA ASN A 295 -2.70 -18.98 22.01
C ASN A 295 -1.91 -19.94 22.95
N PRO A 296 -0.72 -19.53 23.41
CA PRO A 296 0.24 -20.41 24.09
C PRO A 296 -0.22 -20.90 25.48
N PHE A 297 -1.19 -20.23 26.10
CA PHE A 297 -1.62 -20.51 27.48
C PHE A 297 -3.12 -20.78 27.60
N ILE A 298 -3.70 -21.64 26.76
CA ILE A 298 -4.99 -22.26 27.12
C ILE A 298 -4.69 -23.24 28.26
N PRO A 299 -5.26 -23.07 29.47
CA PRO A 299 -5.10 -24.04 30.56
C PRO A 299 -5.54 -25.44 30.08
N GLU A 300 -4.77 -26.47 30.43
CA GLU A 300 -5.07 -27.87 30.08
C GLU A 300 -6.47 -28.32 30.54
N GLU A 301 -7.03 -27.66 31.57
CA GLU A 301 -8.40 -27.88 32.05
C GLU A 301 -9.49 -27.40 31.06
N LEU A 302 -9.28 -26.31 30.32
CA LEU A 302 -10.26 -25.80 29.35
C LEU A 302 -10.23 -26.57 28.01
N THR A 303 -9.21 -27.40 27.78
CA THR A 303 -9.13 -28.31 26.63
C THR A 303 -9.68 -29.71 26.94
N LYS A 304 -9.72 -30.12 28.21
CA LYS A 304 -10.35 -31.35 28.70
C LYS A 304 -11.80 -31.09 29.15
N ILE A 305 -12.74 -31.13 28.20
CA ILE A 305 -14.16 -31.33 28.55
C ILE A 305 -14.35 -32.82 28.84
N GLU A 306 -14.43 -33.17 30.11
CA GLU A 306 -14.81 -34.50 30.59
C GLU A 306 -16.29 -34.73 30.23
N ARG A 307 -16.58 -35.70 29.35
CA ARG A 307 -17.97 -36.07 29.06
C ARG A 307 -18.42 -37.11 30.08
N GLU A 308 -19.52 -36.84 30.76
CA GLU A 308 -20.25 -37.85 31.51
C GLU A 308 -20.49 -39.08 30.62
N LYS A 309 -20.02 -40.23 31.11
CA LYS A 309 -20.27 -41.53 30.51
C LYS A 309 -21.78 -41.73 30.51
N LYS A 310 -22.42 -41.64 29.34
CA LYS A 310 -23.85 -41.95 29.22
C LYS A 310 -24.00 -43.42 29.61
N GLU A 311 -24.52 -43.68 30.81
CA GLU A 311 -24.89 -45.04 31.23
C GLU A 311 -25.80 -45.62 30.14
N THR A 312 -25.33 -46.68 29.52
CA THR A 312 -26.14 -47.53 28.66
C THR A 312 -27.30 -48.05 29.51
N ALA A 313 -28.52 -47.64 29.18
CA ALA A 313 -29.73 -48.20 29.76
C ALA A 313 -29.68 -49.73 29.63
N PRO A 314 -30.08 -50.50 30.68
CA PRO A 314 -30.07 -51.95 30.60
C PRO A 314 -31.03 -52.39 29.49
N ALA A 315 -30.55 -53.33 28.67
CA ALA A 315 -31.37 -53.98 27.66
C ALA A 315 -32.58 -54.64 28.33
N THR A 316 -33.78 -54.17 28.01
CA THR A 316 -34.99 -54.95 28.26
C THR A 316 -34.96 -56.16 27.34
N GLU A 317 -34.59 -57.32 27.89
CA GLU A 317 -34.88 -58.61 27.29
C GLU A 317 -36.40 -58.72 27.13
N GLY A 318 -36.85 -58.77 25.88
CA GLY A 318 -38.21 -59.20 25.57
C GLY A 318 -38.29 -60.71 25.76
N GLU A 319 -38.96 -61.15 26.82
CA GLU A 319 -39.51 -62.50 26.90
C GLU A 319 -40.60 -62.64 25.82
N GLY A 320 -40.49 -63.71 25.03
CA GLY A 320 -41.54 -64.11 24.11
C GLY A 320 -42.61 -64.93 24.81
N GLU A 321 -43.86 -64.65 24.47
CA GLU A 321 -44.90 -65.60 24.04
C GLU A 321 -45.91 -64.87 23.14
#